data_AF-A0A356GMU0-F1
#
_entry.id   AF-A0A356GMU0-F1
#
_cell.length_a   1.000
_cell.length_b   1.000
_cell.length_c   1.000
_cell.angle_alpha   90.00
_cell.angle_beta   90.00
_cell.angle_gamma   90.00
#
_symmetry.space_group_name_H-M   'P 1'
#
loop_
_entity.id
_entity.type
_entity.pdbx_description
1 polymer ?
#
loop_
_entity_poly.entity_id
_entity_poly.type
_entity_poly.pdbx_seq_one_letter_code
_entity_poly.pdbx_strand_id
1 'polypeptide(L)'
;MATVRWKIIATGGVGSYHYDFRTTDGQVETGEQKGVLPTWDWSPKTPGSYRVKVVVRDALGNTTESGWSSVYTVAPPLVVSLPSPDNVSPQMAGMATVRWKAQATGGVGDRTFEFRVTDGKEEKSVQGGPSDFWIWSPVMPGTYRVKAVVRDAIGNTVDTGWSSEYVVVPKLALLSVSPDKVSPQAAGISTVRWKAEAVGGVGDREYSFWISRGSGEKGEQKGLSSTWDWFPREPGNYRLRVVVRDAIGHTVDSGWSPEYRIELTAGLNSLIAVMPVENLTGMPIPVERVKRSIVGSLRRIGFNILEEDVLEKFLERHRVRYTGGLNRDLGKALQEETGTNAVLFPTLELSDDAVPPKIALIARLISTHRNADILWVDSTGMAGNDAPGFLLLGLIDDPALLWEKARERVTGSLLEYLSGKTTRDARTVERRFLPKSFHGVPPKVAAGKETLSIAVLPFRNESTRRNAGEIMALHFIRELSRTGNIDVVEPGEVRQVLLRSRTIMEGGLSLPQADLLHDALGVDLVFTGIVMEYQDNIGGVGNPKVEFSARVFDMKTRQIVWSSASHNEGDDGVFFFNLGKVNTAHGMASGMVRAAVRKMEAAFKPGEDHPAAANPSGVR
;
A
#
# COMPACT_ATOMS: atom_id res chain seq x y z
N MET A 1 -3.36 -38.48 56.29
CA MET A 1 -2.42 -38.41 57.44
C MET A 1 -2.14 -39.83 57.87
N ALA A 2 -0.86 -40.19 58.02
CA ALA A 2 -0.49 -41.53 58.44
C ALA A 2 -0.66 -41.66 59.97
N THR A 3 -1.32 -42.74 60.40
CA THR A 3 -1.40 -43.10 61.81
C THR A 3 -0.19 -43.98 62.15
N VAL A 4 0.60 -43.56 63.12
CA VAL A 4 1.74 -44.33 63.63
C VAL A 4 1.34 -45.05 64.92
N ARG A 5 1.57 -46.36 64.96
CA ARG A 5 1.29 -47.18 66.15
C ARG A 5 2.52 -47.28 67.03
N TRP A 6 2.45 -46.67 68.20
CA TRP A 6 3.42 -46.88 69.28
C TRP A 6 3.03 -48.12 70.08
N LYS A 7 4.02 -48.97 70.39
CA LYS A 7 3.83 -50.18 71.21
C LYS A 7 4.87 -50.16 72.33
N ILE A 8 4.42 -50.41 73.55
CA ILE A 8 5.28 -50.54 74.72
C ILE A 8 5.20 -51.96 75.28
N ILE A 9 6.30 -52.43 75.87
CA ILE A 9 6.35 -53.70 76.62
C ILE A 9 6.74 -53.34 78.04
N ALA A 10 5.91 -53.74 79.00
CA ALA A 10 6.17 -53.60 80.44
C ALA A 10 6.31 -54.99 81.06
N THR A 11 7.27 -55.14 81.99
CA THR A 11 7.56 -56.41 82.67
C THR A 11 7.73 -56.18 84.19
N GLY A 12 7.17 -57.07 85.03
CA GLY A 12 7.21 -56.97 86.50
C GLY A 12 6.07 -56.16 87.13
N GLY A 13 6.01 -56.02 88.46
CA GLY A 13 4.89 -55.31 89.13
C GLY A 13 3.64 -56.18 89.34
N VAL A 14 2.57 -55.59 89.90
CA VAL A 14 1.39 -56.34 90.39
C VAL A 14 0.10 -55.88 89.71
N GLY A 15 -0.68 -56.83 89.19
CA GLY A 15 -2.00 -56.59 88.59
C GLY A 15 -1.95 -56.01 87.17
N SER A 16 -3.07 -55.42 86.72
CA SER A 16 -3.18 -54.80 85.40
C SER A 16 -2.44 -53.45 85.33
N TYR A 17 -1.78 -53.18 84.20
CA TYR A 17 -1.11 -51.90 83.99
C TYR A 17 -2.04 -50.81 83.45
N HIS A 18 -1.70 -49.58 83.80
CA HIS A 18 -2.23 -48.37 83.19
C HIS A 18 -1.10 -47.61 82.50
N TYR A 19 -1.30 -47.24 81.24
CA TYR A 19 -0.33 -46.57 80.39
C TYR A 19 -0.75 -45.12 80.18
N ASP A 20 0.20 -44.19 80.31
CA ASP A 20 0.06 -42.76 80.01
C ASP A 20 1.09 -42.38 78.93
N PHE A 21 0.64 -42.35 77.68
CA PHE A 21 1.43 -41.93 76.53
C PHE A 21 1.52 -40.42 76.48
N ARG A 22 2.75 -39.90 76.37
CA ARG A 22 3.03 -38.46 76.31
C ARG A 22 3.95 -38.13 75.15
N THR A 23 3.72 -36.97 74.55
CA THR A 23 4.57 -36.38 73.51
C THR A 23 5.27 -35.13 74.04
N THR A 24 6.40 -34.79 73.44
CA THR A 24 6.99 -33.45 73.57
C THR A 24 7.57 -32.99 72.26
N ASP A 25 7.43 -31.70 71.95
CA ASP A 25 8.10 -31.00 70.84
C ASP A 25 9.45 -30.36 71.27
N GLY A 26 9.88 -30.62 72.52
CA GLY A 26 11.06 -30.02 73.15
C GLY A 26 10.77 -28.73 73.92
N GLN A 27 9.56 -28.19 73.86
CA GLN A 27 9.11 -27.03 74.64
C GLN A 27 8.01 -27.42 75.64
N VAL A 28 7.02 -28.18 75.20
CA VAL A 28 5.85 -28.58 76.01
C VAL A 28 5.72 -30.09 76.03
N GLU A 29 5.40 -30.65 77.18
CA GLU A 29 4.99 -32.04 77.34
C GLU A 29 3.46 -32.12 77.33
N THR A 30 2.91 -32.92 76.42
CA THR A 30 1.45 -33.11 76.28
C THR A 30 1.09 -34.56 76.58
N GLY A 31 0.05 -34.77 77.40
CA GLY A 31 -0.53 -36.08 77.62
C GLY A 31 -1.51 -36.43 76.50
N GLU A 32 -1.31 -37.57 75.85
CA GLU A 32 -2.03 -37.93 74.62
C GLU A 32 -3.09 -39.01 74.85
N GLN A 33 -2.69 -40.13 75.47
CA GLN A 33 -3.60 -41.26 75.73
C GLN A 33 -3.32 -41.88 77.10
N LYS A 34 -4.39 -42.07 77.88
CA LYS A 34 -4.38 -42.85 79.12
C LYS A 34 -5.30 -44.06 79.01
N GLY A 35 -4.86 -45.22 79.47
CA GLY A 35 -5.68 -46.44 79.41
C GLY A 35 -4.94 -47.72 79.75
N VAL A 36 -5.60 -48.86 79.53
CA VAL A 36 -5.03 -50.20 79.81
C VAL A 36 -4.36 -50.84 78.60
N LEU A 37 -4.38 -50.18 77.44
CA LEU A 37 -3.80 -50.70 76.21
C LEU A 37 -2.30 -50.37 76.13
N PRO A 38 -1.43 -51.36 75.84
CA PRO A 38 0.01 -51.14 75.65
C PRO A 38 0.34 -50.54 74.28
N THR A 39 -0.65 -50.01 73.57
CA THR A 39 -0.51 -49.46 72.23
C THR A 39 -1.27 -48.15 72.09
N TRP A 40 -0.71 -47.24 71.30
CA TRP A 40 -1.33 -45.95 70.99
C TRP A 40 -1.18 -45.64 69.49
N ASP A 41 -2.29 -45.34 68.85
CA ASP A 41 -2.36 -44.94 67.44
C ASP A 41 -2.36 -43.42 67.36
N TRP A 42 -1.21 -42.84 67.02
CA TRP A 42 -1.03 -41.40 66.96
C TRP A 42 -1.17 -40.87 65.53
N SER A 43 -1.97 -39.81 65.38
CA SER A 43 -2.16 -39.11 64.10
C SER A 43 -1.82 -37.62 64.29
N PRO A 44 -0.54 -37.24 64.23
CA PRO A 44 -0.13 -35.85 64.44
C PRO A 44 -0.72 -34.93 63.37
N LYS A 45 -1.26 -33.78 63.81
CA LYS A 45 -1.86 -32.76 62.94
C LYS A 45 -0.89 -31.63 62.59
N THR A 46 0.10 -31.40 63.44
CA THR A 46 1.06 -30.30 63.33
C THR A 46 2.45 -30.84 62.95
N PRO A 47 3.06 -30.32 61.87
CA PRO A 47 4.45 -30.63 61.55
C PRO A 47 5.39 -30.23 62.69
N GLY A 48 6.41 -31.03 62.94
CA GLY A 48 7.33 -30.80 64.05
C GLY A 48 8.20 -32.02 64.38
N SER A 49 9.12 -31.84 65.31
CA SER A 49 9.97 -32.91 65.83
C SER A 49 9.48 -33.31 67.20
N TYR A 50 9.01 -34.54 67.34
CA TYR A 50 8.41 -35.03 68.57
C TYR A 50 9.25 -36.14 69.20
N ARG A 51 9.16 -36.29 70.51
CA ARG A 51 9.57 -37.51 71.22
C ARG A 51 8.39 -38.06 71.98
N VAL A 52 8.33 -39.38 72.11
CA VAL A 52 7.27 -40.08 72.82
C VAL A 52 7.86 -40.77 74.05
N LYS A 53 7.18 -40.68 75.18
CA LYS A 53 7.45 -41.48 76.37
C LYS A 53 6.16 -42.11 76.87
N VAL A 54 6.29 -43.20 77.61
CA VAL A 54 5.15 -43.86 78.25
C VAL A 54 5.46 -44.00 79.73
N VAL A 55 4.54 -43.51 80.57
CA VAL A 55 4.55 -43.80 82.01
C VAL A 55 3.62 -44.97 82.26
N VAL A 56 4.12 -46.02 82.88
CA VAL A 56 3.36 -47.24 83.21
C VAL A 56 3.14 -47.30 84.71
N ARG A 57 1.91 -47.54 85.13
CA ARG A 57 1.51 -47.70 86.53
C ARG A 57 0.90 -49.08 86.76
N ASP A 58 1.32 -49.77 87.81
CA ASP A 58 0.70 -51.06 88.22
C ASP A 58 -0.53 -50.86 89.12
N ALA A 59 -1.19 -51.95 89.54
CA ALA A 59 -2.42 -51.88 90.34
C ALA A 59 -2.19 -51.42 91.79
N LEU A 60 -0.95 -51.52 92.30
CA LEU A 60 -0.57 -51.02 93.63
C LEU A 60 -0.10 -49.56 93.59
N GLY A 61 -0.02 -48.99 92.39
CA GLY A 61 0.29 -47.59 92.16
C GLY A 61 1.76 -47.30 91.92
N ASN A 62 2.61 -48.32 91.79
CA ASN A 62 4.03 -48.17 91.44
C ASN A 62 4.14 -47.68 89.99
N THR A 63 5.01 -46.70 89.73
CA THR A 63 5.19 -46.10 88.40
C THR A 63 6.61 -46.25 87.87
N THR A 64 6.74 -46.50 86.58
CA THR A 64 8.02 -46.42 85.84
C THR A 64 7.81 -45.72 84.49
N GLU A 65 8.85 -45.16 83.90
CA GLU A 65 8.78 -44.51 82.58
C GLU A 65 9.79 -45.11 81.59
N SER A 66 9.44 -45.10 80.30
CA SER A 66 10.28 -45.65 79.23
C SER A 66 11.50 -44.80 78.87
N GLY A 67 11.62 -43.60 79.42
CA GLY A 67 12.43 -42.53 78.82
C GLY A 67 11.85 -42.02 77.49
N TRP A 68 12.46 -40.96 76.93
CA TRP A 68 12.06 -40.39 75.65
C TRP A 68 12.58 -41.22 74.47
N SER A 69 11.73 -41.42 73.46
CA SER A 69 12.12 -42.04 72.18
C SER A 69 13.19 -41.24 71.44
N SER A 70 13.77 -41.84 70.39
CA SER A 70 14.42 -41.07 69.34
C SER A 70 13.45 -40.05 68.74
N VAL A 71 14.01 -38.98 68.15
CA VAL A 71 13.20 -37.92 67.54
C VAL A 71 12.39 -38.51 66.38
N TYR A 72 11.09 -38.26 66.41
CA TYR A 72 10.12 -38.60 65.37
C TYR A 72 9.67 -37.32 64.66
N THR A 73 10.06 -37.14 63.41
CA THR A 73 9.76 -35.93 62.63
C THR A 73 8.48 -36.11 61.83
N VAL A 74 7.54 -35.18 62.01
CA VAL A 74 6.30 -35.05 61.23
C VAL A 74 6.53 -33.95 60.20
N ALA A 75 6.62 -34.31 58.93
CA ALA A 75 6.79 -33.33 57.84
C ALA A 75 5.45 -32.65 57.47
N PRO A 76 5.48 -31.42 56.92
CA PRO A 76 4.31 -30.83 56.28
C PRO A 76 3.76 -31.71 55.16
N PRO A 77 2.45 -31.65 54.86
CA PRO A 77 1.88 -32.42 53.76
C PRO A 77 2.54 -32.05 52.43
N LEU A 78 2.74 -33.05 51.56
CA LEU A 78 3.20 -32.80 50.19
C LEU A 78 2.13 -32.01 49.44
N VAL A 79 2.49 -30.86 48.90
CA VAL A 79 1.63 -30.01 48.06
C VAL A 79 2.38 -29.69 46.78
N VAL A 80 1.68 -29.72 45.66
CA VAL A 80 2.26 -29.47 44.34
C VAL A 80 1.42 -28.45 43.59
N SER A 81 2.07 -27.47 42.96
CA SER A 81 1.39 -26.51 42.09
C SER A 81 1.05 -27.13 40.73
N LEU A 82 -0.03 -26.69 40.11
CA LEU A 82 -0.33 -27.02 38.71
C LEU A 82 0.86 -26.67 37.81
N PRO A 83 1.22 -27.52 36.83
CA PRO A 83 2.27 -27.21 35.87
C PRO A 83 1.92 -25.96 35.07
N SER A 84 2.89 -25.06 34.93
CA SER A 84 2.75 -23.83 34.12
C SER A 84 3.83 -23.76 33.03
N PRO A 85 3.47 -23.41 31.79
CA PRO A 85 4.44 -23.18 30.72
C PRO A 85 5.09 -21.80 30.85
N ASP A 86 6.30 -21.64 30.34
CA ASP A 86 6.98 -20.34 30.21
C ASP A 86 6.50 -19.52 28.99
N ASN A 87 6.05 -20.20 27.93
CA ASN A 87 5.48 -19.58 26.74
C ASN A 87 3.95 -19.74 26.70
N VAL A 88 3.25 -18.64 26.43
CA VAL A 88 1.78 -18.63 26.33
C VAL A 88 1.27 -19.42 25.13
N SER A 89 0.13 -20.08 25.29
CA SER A 89 -0.58 -20.72 24.18
C SER A 89 -1.30 -19.68 23.31
N PRO A 90 -1.43 -19.88 21.99
CA PRO A 90 -0.95 -21.02 21.19
C PRO A 90 0.49 -20.86 20.68
N GLN A 91 1.12 -21.99 20.35
CA GLN A 91 2.48 -22.06 19.79
C GLN A 91 2.53 -22.83 18.47
N MET A 92 3.54 -22.54 17.63
CA MET A 92 3.69 -23.18 16.32
C MET A 92 4.47 -24.50 16.40
N ALA A 93 3.94 -25.54 15.76
CA ALA A 93 4.52 -26.87 15.74
C ALA A 93 5.97 -26.87 15.20
N GLY A 94 6.88 -27.46 15.97
CA GLY A 94 8.28 -27.67 15.63
C GLY A 94 9.14 -26.40 15.61
N MET A 95 8.63 -25.29 16.14
CA MET A 95 9.34 -23.99 16.19
C MET A 95 9.45 -23.44 17.62
N ALA A 96 8.57 -23.87 18.53
CA ALA A 96 8.62 -23.50 19.93
C ALA A 96 9.27 -24.59 20.80
N THR A 97 9.97 -24.14 21.83
CA THR A 97 10.40 -24.95 22.97
C THR A 97 9.73 -24.39 24.21
N VAL A 98 8.94 -25.22 24.90
CA VAL A 98 8.10 -24.84 26.03
C VAL A 98 8.60 -25.55 27.27
N ARG A 99 8.95 -24.79 28.31
CA ARG A 99 9.33 -25.35 29.61
C ARG A 99 8.13 -25.34 30.55
N TRP A 100 7.65 -26.53 30.89
CA TRP A 100 6.65 -26.74 31.92
C TRP A 100 7.31 -26.88 33.28
N LYS A 101 6.83 -26.13 34.27
CA LYS A 101 7.36 -26.17 35.65
C LYS A 101 6.25 -26.50 36.65
N ALA A 102 6.55 -27.37 37.61
CA ALA A 102 5.69 -27.65 38.75
C ALA A 102 6.50 -27.51 40.04
N GLN A 103 5.96 -26.83 41.05
CA GLN A 103 6.64 -26.64 42.33
C GLN A 103 6.04 -27.56 43.38
N ALA A 104 6.88 -28.24 44.15
CA ALA A 104 6.45 -29.09 45.26
C ALA A 104 7.00 -28.57 46.59
N THR A 105 6.16 -28.53 47.62
CA THR A 105 6.52 -28.16 49.00
C THR A 105 6.02 -29.23 49.98
N GLY A 106 6.64 -29.34 51.16
CA GLY A 106 6.32 -30.41 52.12
C GLY A 106 6.73 -31.81 51.66
N GLY A 107 6.22 -32.87 52.31
CA GLY A 107 6.65 -34.25 52.10
C GLY A 107 7.98 -34.61 52.77
N VAL A 108 8.36 -35.89 52.71
CA VAL A 108 9.54 -36.43 53.39
C VAL A 108 10.67 -36.72 52.39
N GLY A 109 11.86 -36.18 52.65
CA GLY A 109 13.07 -36.43 51.86
C GLY A 109 13.04 -35.84 50.45
N ASP A 110 13.84 -36.42 49.55
CA ASP A 110 13.92 -36.01 48.15
C ASP A 110 12.63 -36.33 47.39
N ARG A 111 12.36 -35.53 46.36
CA ARG A 111 11.13 -35.62 45.56
C ARG A 111 11.47 -35.99 44.14
N THR A 112 10.60 -36.79 43.54
CA THR A 112 10.65 -37.15 42.13
C THR A 112 9.39 -36.65 41.44
N PHE A 113 9.54 -36.08 40.26
CA PHE A 113 8.49 -35.55 39.42
C PHE A 113 8.33 -36.46 38.21
N GLU A 114 7.08 -36.82 37.92
CA GLU A 114 6.68 -37.49 36.70
C GLU A 114 5.74 -36.57 35.90
N PHE A 115 6.21 -36.05 34.78
CA PHE A 115 5.40 -35.23 33.88
C PHE A 115 4.68 -36.11 32.87
N ARG A 116 3.39 -35.83 32.68
CA ARG A 116 2.55 -36.50 31.68
C ARG A 116 1.82 -35.49 30.82
N VAL A 117 1.66 -35.83 29.54
CA VAL A 117 0.95 -35.03 28.55
C VAL A 117 -0.19 -35.86 27.96
N THR A 118 -1.30 -35.20 27.64
CA THR A 118 -2.41 -35.80 26.88
C THR A 118 -2.84 -34.89 25.74
N ASP A 119 -3.27 -35.47 24.63
CA ASP A 119 -3.94 -34.81 23.50
C ASP A 119 -5.48 -35.01 23.53
N GLY A 120 -6.00 -35.52 24.66
CA GLY A 120 -7.40 -35.90 24.84
C GLY A 120 -7.76 -37.30 24.35
N LYS A 121 -6.86 -37.98 23.61
CA LYS A 121 -7.04 -39.37 23.17
C LYS A 121 -6.14 -40.32 23.96
N GLU A 122 -4.89 -39.96 24.13
CA GLU A 122 -3.89 -40.77 24.83
C GLU A 122 -3.20 -39.97 25.95
N GLU A 123 -2.82 -40.64 27.04
CA GLU A 123 -1.94 -40.10 28.09
C GLU A 123 -0.54 -40.71 27.90
N LYS A 124 0.49 -39.88 27.88
CA LYS A 124 1.89 -40.30 27.73
C LYS A 124 2.74 -39.73 28.87
N SER A 125 3.51 -40.59 29.53
CA SER A 125 4.56 -40.17 30.45
C SER A 125 5.77 -39.71 29.64
N VAL A 126 6.24 -38.50 29.89
CA VAL A 126 7.24 -37.82 29.03
C VAL A 126 8.55 -37.55 29.75
N GLN A 127 8.54 -37.44 31.08
CA GLN A 127 9.75 -37.28 31.89
C GLN A 127 9.51 -37.80 33.30
N GLY A 128 10.49 -38.49 33.86
CA GLY A 128 10.54 -38.88 35.27
C GLY A 128 11.91 -38.58 35.88
N GLY A 129 11.98 -38.01 37.08
CA GLY A 129 13.24 -37.75 37.77
C GLY A 129 13.17 -36.66 38.84
N PRO A 130 14.31 -36.16 39.34
CA PRO A 130 14.34 -35.12 40.38
C PRO A 130 14.04 -33.70 39.85
N SER A 131 13.96 -33.52 38.53
CA SER A 131 13.78 -32.19 37.92
C SER A 131 12.34 -31.71 38.05
N ASP A 132 12.17 -30.49 38.57
CA ASP A 132 10.90 -29.80 38.76
C ASP A 132 10.36 -29.15 37.47
N PHE A 133 11.03 -29.38 36.33
CA PHE A 133 10.62 -28.89 35.02
C PHE A 133 10.81 -29.92 33.91
N TRP A 134 10.03 -29.78 32.85
CA TRP A 134 10.13 -30.56 31.62
C TRP A 134 10.21 -29.62 30.41
N ILE A 135 11.15 -29.89 29.51
CA ILE A 135 11.31 -29.14 28.26
C ILE A 135 10.63 -29.92 27.13
N TRP A 136 9.69 -29.26 26.46
CA TRP A 136 8.88 -29.86 25.40
C TRP A 136 9.02 -29.09 24.09
N SER A 137 9.28 -29.81 22.99
CA SER A 137 9.25 -29.27 21.63
C SER A 137 8.11 -29.94 20.86
N PRO A 138 6.89 -29.37 20.87
CA PRO A 138 5.74 -29.97 20.21
C PRO A 138 5.88 -29.95 18.69
N VAL A 139 5.90 -31.12 18.03
CA VAL A 139 6.01 -31.24 16.56
C VAL A 139 4.68 -31.53 15.86
N MET A 140 3.66 -31.97 16.60
CA MET A 140 2.34 -32.26 16.05
C MET A 140 1.33 -31.18 16.48
N PRO A 141 0.52 -30.65 15.55
CA PRO A 141 -0.59 -29.76 15.89
C PRO A 141 -1.65 -30.50 16.70
N GLY A 142 -2.25 -29.80 17.67
CA GLY A 142 -3.27 -30.37 18.54
C GLY A 142 -3.46 -29.55 19.81
N THR A 143 -4.42 -29.96 20.63
CA THR A 143 -4.67 -29.38 21.95
C THR A 143 -4.17 -30.34 23.01
N TYR A 144 -3.25 -29.86 23.85
CA TYR A 144 -2.59 -30.68 24.86
C TYR A 144 -2.91 -30.20 26.28
N ARG A 145 -2.82 -31.10 27.25
CA ARG A 145 -2.80 -30.76 28.69
C ARG A 145 -1.66 -31.49 29.38
N VAL A 146 -1.09 -30.87 30.41
CA VAL A 146 0.05 -31.40 31.16
C VAL A 146 -0.32 -31.54 32.62
N LYS A 147 0.10 -32.63 33.26
CA LYS A 147 0.04 -32.83 34.71
C LYS A 147 1.38 -33.31 35.24
N ALA A 148 1.60 -33.13 36.54
CA ALA A 148 2.74 -33.68 37.24
C ALA A 148 2.26 -34.57 38.39
N VAL A 149 2.90 -35.73 38.53
CA VAL A 149 2.76 -36.60 39.69
C VAL A 149 4.06 -36.52 40.48
N VAL A 150 3.99 -36.07 41.73
CA VAL A 150 5.17 -35.91 42.58
C VAL A 150 5.14 -36.95 43.69
N ARG A 151 6.27 -37.63 43.86
CA ARG A 151 6.47 -38.65 44.89
C ARG A 151 7.61 -38.28 45.83
N ASP A 152 7.38 -38.38 47.13
CA ASP A 152 8.42 -38.19 48.15
C ASP A 152 9.18 -39.50 48.47
N ALA A 153 10.21 -39.43 49.32
CA ALA A 153 11.11 -40.55 49.59
C ALA A 153 10.47 -41.74 50.32
N ILE A 154 9.34 -41.51 51.02
CA ILE A 154 8.59 -42.57 51.71
C ILE A 154 7.38 -43.05 50.90
N GLY A 155 7.22 -42.54 49.68
CA GLY A 155 6.26 -43.01 48.70
C GLY A 155 4.92 -42.28 48.69
N ASN A 156 4.74 -41.19 49.43
CA ASN A 156 3.55 -40.35 49.32
C ASN A 156 3.50 -39.70 47.92
N THR A 157 2.34 -39.73 47.29
CA THR A 157 2.13 -39.20 45.93
C THR A 157 1.06 -38.14 45.89
N VAL A 158 1.29 -37.08 45.13
CA VAL A 158 0.29 -36.04 44.80
C VAL A 158 0.23 -35.87 43.29
N ASP A 159 -0.99 -35.88 42.74
CA ASP A 159 -1.29 -35.55 41.33
C ASP A 159 -1.83 -34.12 41.27
N THR A 160 -1.27 -33.29 40.41
CA THR A 160 -1.68 -31.88 40.25
C THR A 160 -3.04 -31.70 39.58
N GLY A 161 -3.56 -32.74 38.92
CA GLY A 161 -4.58 -32.60 37.89
C GLY A 161 -4.02 -32.00 36.60
N TRP A 162 -4.87 -31.94 35.57
CA TRP A 162 -4.52 -31.41 34.25
C TRP A 162 -4.47 -29.88 34.23
N SER A 163 -3.47 -29.33 33.55
CA SER A 163 -3.36 -27.91 33.22
C SER A 163 -4.54 -27.42 32.36
N SER A 164 -4.61 -26.09 32.16
CA SER A 164 -5.37 -25.52 31.06
C SER A 164 -4.90 -26.06 29.71
N GLU A 165 -5.78 -25.93 28.70
CA GLU A 165 -5.48 -26.35 27.34
C GLU A 165 -4.31 -25.56 26.75
N TYR A 166 -3.41 -26.29 26.11
CA TYR A 166 -2.24 -25.78 25.42
C TYR A 166 -2.34 -26.16 23.94
N VAL A 167 -2.74 -25.19 23.12
CA VAL A 167 -2.94 -25.36 21.69
C VAL A 167 -1.62 -25.20 20.93
N VAL A 168 -1.32 -26.17 20.08
CA VAL A 168 -0.22 -26.16 19.11
C VAL A 168 -0.81 -26.10 17.71
N VAL A 169 -0.47 -25.09 16.94
CA VAL A 169 -0.98 -24.86 15.58
C VAL A 169 0.00 -25.37 14.51
N PRO A 170 -0.47 -25.70 13.29
CA PRO A 170 0.40 -26.03 12.17
C PRO A 170 1.36 -24.89 11.82
N LYS A 171 2.49 -25.24 11.20
CA LYS A 171 3.44 -24.25 10.67
C LYS A 171 2.75 -23.32 9.67
N LEU A 172 3.07 -22.03 9.75
CA LEU A 172 2.61 -21.04 8.78
C LEU A 172 3.13 -21.43 7.39
N ALA A 173 2.22 -21.60 6.44
CA ALA A 173 2.55 -21.96 5.07
C ALA A 173 1.64 -21.20 4.11
N LEU A 174 2.20 -20.84 2.95
CA LEU A 174 1.46 -20.26 1.84
C LEU A 174 1.21 -21.34 0.79
N LEU A 175 -0.06 -21.58 0.44
CA LEU A 175 -0.46 -22.60 -0.51
C LEU A 175 -0.42 -22.09 -1.95
N SER A 176 -0.97 -20.88 -2.17
CA SER A 176 -1.08 -20.31 -3.50
C SER A 176 -1.18 -18.79 -3.48
N VAL A 177 -0.75 -18.17 -4.57
CA VAL A 177 -1.01 -16.77 -4.90
C VAL A 177 -1.51 -16.75 -6.33
N SER A 178 -2.75 -16.32 -6.54
CA SER A 178 -3.38 -16.36 -7.86
C SER A 178 -4.22 -15.12 -8.15
N PRO A 179 -4.26 -14.67 -9.41
CA PRO A 179 -5.14 -13.60 -9.85
C PRO A 179 -6.54 -14.16 -10.21
N ASP A 180 -7.57 -13.32 -10.08
CA ASP A 180 -8.93 -13.62 -10.54
C ASP A 180 -9.07 -13.60 -12.06
N LYS A 181 -8.16 -12.92 -12.76
CA LYS A 181 -8.11 -12.78 -14.22
C LYS A 181 -6.83 -13.41 -14.76
N VAL A 182 -6.94 -14.04 -15.92
CA VAL A 182 -5.80 -14.66 -16.60
C VAL A 182 -5.01 -13.61 -17.40
N SER A 183 -3.68 -13.76 -17.44
CA SER A 183 -2.84 -12.94 -18.31
C SER A 183 -2.99 -13.35 -19.79
N PRO A 184 -2.91 -12.44 -20.78
CA PRO A 184 -2.70 -10.99 -20.65
C PRO A 184 -3.98 -10.20 -20.35
N GLN A 185 -3.82 -9.03 -19.73
CA GLN A 185 -4.90 -8.05 -19.51
C GLN A 185 -4.54 -6.69 -20.11
N ALA A 186 -5.53 -5.88 -20.47
CA ALA A 186 -5.28 -4.53 -20.98
C ALA A 186 -5.13 -3.51 -19.85
N ALA A 187 -4.15 -2.64 -19.98
CA ALA A 187 -3.88 -1.54 -19.07
C ALA A 187 -5.10 -0.61 -18.96
N GLY A 188 -5.39 -0.09 -17.76
CA GLY A 188 -6.46 0.87 -17.52
C GLY A 188 -7.88 0.34 -17.72
N ILE A 189 -8.08 -0.96 -18.01
CA ILE A 189 -9.42 -1.51 -18.27
C ILE A 189 -10.03 -2.12 -17.01
N SER A 190 -9.32 -3.05 -16.37
CA SER A 190 -9.89 -3.86 -15.30
C SER A 190 -8.96 -4.00 -14.10
N THR A 191 -9.55 -4.01 -12.92
CA THR A 191 -8.87 -4.34 -11.66
C THR A 191 -8.64 -5.85 -11.62
N VAL A 192 -7.40 -6.27 -11.38
CA VAL A 192 -6.99 -7.66 -11.15
C VAL A 192 -6.93 -7.90 -9.65
N ARG A 193 -7.76 -8.82 -9.14
CA ARG A 193 -7.77 -9.21 -7.73
C ARG A 193 -6.81 -10.37 -7.52
N TRP A 194 -5.75 -10.13 -6.76
CA TRP A 194 -4.86 -11.18 -6.29
C TRP A 194 -5.35 -11.75 -4.97
N LYS A 195 -5.36 -13.08 -4.86
CA LYS A 195 -5.71 -13.82 -3.64
C LYS A 195 -4.52 -14.65 -3.18
N ALA A 196 -4.20 -14.54 -1.89
CA ALA A 196 -3.19 -15.34 -1.21
C ALA A 196 -3.85 -16.33 -0.25
N GLU A 197 -3.58 -17.63 -0.43
CA GLU A 197 -4.09 -18.68 0.44
C GLU A 197 -3.01 -19.10 1.42
N ALA A 198 -3.18 -18.75 2.70
CA ALA A 198 -2.27 -19.13 3.78
C ALA A 198 -2.96 -20.07 4.78
N VAL A 199 -2.20 -20.98 5.38
CA VAL A 199 -2.65 -21.92 6.42
C VAL A 199 -1.65 -21.96 7.58
N GLY A 200 -2.11 -22.41 8.75
CA GLY A 200 -1.29 -22.44 9.96
C GLY A 200 -0.96 -21.05 10.54
N GLY A 201 0.09 -20.99 11.36
CA GLY A 201 0.51 -19.77 12.05
C GLY A 201 -0.36 -19.42 13.26
N VAL A 202 0.17 -18.57 14.14
CA VAL A 202 -0.49 -18.19 15.39
C VAL A 202 -1.30 -16.89 15.22
N GLY A 203 -2.58 -16.94 15.60
CA GLY A 203 -3.45 -15.77 15.64
C GLY A 203 -3.81 -15.24 14.25
N ASP A 204 -4.13 -13.94 14.19
CA ASP A 204 -4.42 -13.25 12.93
C ASP A 204 -3.18 -13.15 12.04
N ARG A 205 -3.41 -13.10 10.73
CA ARG A 205 -2.36 -13.06 9.72
C ARG A 205 -2.36 -11.71 9.03
N GLU A 206 -1.23 -11.05 9.05
CA GLU A 206 -0.97 -9.83 8.29
C GLU A 206 -0.36 -10.19 6.94
N TYR A 207 -0.88 -9.61 5.87
CA TYR A 207 -0.45 -9.81 4.49
C TYR A 207 0.21 -8.53 3.97
N SER A 208 1.38 -8.68 3.35
CA SER A 208 2.09 -7.62 2.62
C SER A 208 2.25 -8.05 1.15
N PHE A 209 1.52 -7.40 0.24
CA PHE A 209 1.61 -7.62 -1.20
C PHE A 209 2.61 -6.65 -1.83
N TRP A 210 3.41 -7.16 -2.76
CA TRP A 210 4.41 -6.44 -3.52
C TRP A 210 4.24 -6.70 -5.01
N ILE A 211 4.44 -5.69 -5.84
CA ILE A 211 4.49 -5.88 -7.30
C ILE A 211 5.83 -5.40 -7.87
N SER A 212 6.32 -6.06 -8.91
CA SER A 212 7.56 -5.69 -9.58
C SER A 212 7.33 -5.62 -11.08
N ARG A 213 7.88 -4.57 -11.71
CA ARG A 213 7.90 -4.37 -13.17
C ARG A 213 9.36 -4.36 -13.62
N GLY A 214 9.93 -5.54 -13.87
CA GLY A 214 11.35 -5.68 -14.20
C GLY A 214 12.26 -5.56 -12.97
N SER A 215 13.19 -4.59 -12.97
CA SER A 215 14.23 -4.44 -11.93
C SER A 215 13.83 -3.54 -10.75
N GLY A 216 12.58 -3.08 -10.69
CA GLY A 216 12.09 -2.18 -9.63
C GLY A 216 10.85 -2.74 -8.96
N GLU A 217 10.92 -2.88 -7.63
CA GLU A 217 9.76 -3.13 -6.77
C GLU A 217 8.94 -1.84 -6.66
N LYS A 218 7.62 -1.92 -6.89
CA LYS A 218 6.67 -0.82 -6.73
C LYS A 218 5.44 -1.34 -6.00
N GLY A 219 4.86 -0.54 -5.11
CA GLY A 219 3.58 -0.85 -4.45
C GLY A 219 3.69 -1.84 -3.30
N GLU A 220 3.23 -1.40 -2.12
CA GLU A 220 3.01 -2.26 -0.95
C GLU A 220 1.56 -2.09 -0.48
N GLN A 221 0.79 -3.18 -0.47
CA GLN A 221 -0.47 -3.24 0.28
C GLN A 221 -0.26 -4.07 1.52
N LYS A 222 -0.53 -3.49 2.70
CA LYS A 222 -0.37 -4.15 4.00
C LYS A 222 -1.68 -4.17 4.78
N GLY A 223 -2.01 -5.29 5.41
CA GLY A 223 -3.16 -5.40 6.30
C GLY A 223 -3.63 -6.84 6.53
N LEU A 224 -4.82 -7.02 7.12
CA LEU A 224 -5.40 -8.34 7.43
C LEU A 224 -6.12 -8.99 6.23
N SER A 225 -6.21 -8.28 5.09
CA SER A 225 -6.86 -8.81 3.89
C SER A 225 -5.96 -9.78 3.16
N SER A 226 -6.46 -10.99 2.90
CA SER A 226 -5.79 -12.00 2.05
C SER A 226 -5.93 -11.72 0.54
N THR A 227 -6.57 -10.61 0.18
CA THR A 227 -6.76 -10.18 -1.21
C THR A 227 -6.29 -8.75 -1.45
N TRP A 228 -5.77 -8.50 -2.64
CA TRP A 228 -5.40 -7.16 -3.12
C TRP A 228 -6.00 -6.87 -4.49
N ASP A 229 -6.72 -5.76 -4.60
CA ASP A 229 -7.32 -5.25 -5.83
C ASP A 229 -6.34 -4.29 -6.53
N TRP A 230 -5.60 -4.82 -7.50
CA TRP A 230 -4.59 -4.07 -8.25
C TRP A 230 -5.15 -3.58 -9.58
N PHE A 231 -5.00 -2.28 -9.89
CA PHE A 231 -5.43 -1.69 -11.17
C PHE A 231 -4.22 -1.37 -12.06
N PRO A 232 -3.84 -2.24 -13.01
CA PRO A 232 -2.68 -2.03 -13.87
C PRO A 232 -2.91 -0.90 -14.86
N ARG A 233 -2.19 0.22 -14.74
CA ARG A 233 -2.30 1.38 -15.66
C ARG A 233 -1.23 1.42 -16.75
N GLU A 234 -0.06 0.84 -16.50
CA GLU A 234 1.04 0.84 -17.45
C GLU A 234 1.20 -0.55 -18.08
N PRO A 235 1.43 -0.65 -19.40
CA PRO A 235 1.73 -1.93 -20.04
C PRO A 235 3.09 -2.47 -19.59
N GLY A 236 3.24 -3.78 -19.51
CA GLY A 236 4.49 -4.42 -19.15
C GLY A 236 4.31 -5.79 -18.52
N ASN A 237 5.43 -6.42 -18.19
CA ASN A 237 5.45 -7.69 -17.48
C ASN A 237 5.61 -7.43 -15.98
N TYR A 238 4.64 -7.89 -15.21
CA TYR A 238 4.59 -7.74 -13.76
C TYR A 238 4.83 -9.07 -13.06
N ARG A 239 5.36 -9.03 -11.84
CA ARG A 239 5.40 -10.17 -10.92
C ARG A 239 4.84 -9.75 -9.58
N LEU A 240 4.11 -10.63 -8.92
CA LEU A 240 3.56 -10.40 -7.59
C LEU A 240 4.33 -11.22 -6.55
N ARG A 241 4.53 -10.66 -5.36
CA ARG A 241 5.04 -11.36 -4.18
C ARG A 241 4.15 -11.05 -2.98
N VAL A 242 3.93 -12.03 -2.12
CA VAL A 242 3.17 -11.88 -0.88
C VAL A 242 3.98 -12.42 0.28
N VAL A 243 4.13 -11.59 1.31
CA VAL A 243 4.70 -12.00 2.60
C VAL A 243 3.58 -12.04 3.62
N VAL A 244 3.43 -13.17 4.31
CA VAL A 244 2.42 -13.34 5.37
C VAL A 244 3.14 -13.45 6.70
N ARG A 245 2.67 -12.69 7.70
CA ARG A 245 3.19 -12.66 9.06
C ARG A 245 2.11 -13.06 10.05
N ASP A 246 2.42 -13.96 10.97
CA ASP A 246 1.52 -14.32 12.07
C ASP A 246 1.65 -13.34 13.27
N ALA A 247 0.78 -13.49 14.28
CA ALA A 247 0.74 -12.58 15.43
C ALA A 247 1.98 -12.63 16.34
N ILE A 248 2.77 -13.70 16.29
CA ILE A 248 4.02 -13.86 17.06
C ILE A 248 5.24 -13.45 16.23
N GLY A 249 5.03 -13.15 14.94
CA GLY A 249 5.99 -12.54 14.05
C GLY A 249 6.71 -13.49 13.11
N HIS A 250 6.30 -14.76 13.02
CA HIS A 250 6.80 -15.68 12.01
C HIS A 250 6.33 -15.25 10.62
N THR A 251 7.21 -15.38 9.62
CA THR A 251 6.92 -14.97 8.25
C THR A 251 7.07 -16.12 7.27
N VAL A 252 6.24 -16.11 6.22
CA VAL A 252 6.38 -16.94 5.03
C VAL A 252 6.29 -16.07 3.78
N ASP A 253 7.09 -16.39 2.77
CA ASP A 253 7.20 -15.65 1.52
C ASP A 253 6.76 -16.52 0.35
N SER A 254 5.92 -15.99 -0.53
CA SER A 254 5.50 -16.67 -1.76
C SER A 254 6.62 -16.81 -2.80
N GLY A 255 7.66 -15.99 -2.71
CA GLY A 255 8.52 -15.67 -3.84
C GLY A 255 7.77 -14.87 -4.91
N TRP A 256 8.43 -14.60 -6.04
CA TRP A 256 7.80 -13.91 -7.16
C TRP A 256 6.94 -14.87 -8.00
N SER A 257 5.72 -14.44 -8.32
CA SER A 257 4.82 -15.14 -9.24
C SER A 257 5.44 -15.27 -10.65
N PRO A 258 4.89 -16.16 -11.50
CA PRO A 258 5.11 -16.08 -12.94
C PRO A 258 4.78 -14.69 -13.48
N GLU A 259 5.32 -14.38 -14.67
CA GLU A 259 5.08 -13.10 -15.32
C GLU A 259 3.60 -12.92 -15.68
N TYR A 260 3.04 -11.81 -15.21
CA TYR A 260 1.69 -11.35 -15.52
C TYR A 260 1.79 -10.17 -16.51
N ARG A 261 1.47 -10.44 -17.77
CA ARG A 261 1.53 -9.47 -18.86
C ARG A 261 0.33 -8.54 -18.86
N ILE A 262 0.61 -7.24 -18.90
CA ILE A 262 -0.34 -6.17 -19.17
C ILE A 262 -0.01 -5.56 -20.53
N GLU A 263 -1.00 -5.45 -21.40
CA GLU A 263 -0.87 -4.89 -22.75
C GLU A 263 -1.51 -3.51 -22.85
N LEU A 264 -1.19 -2.77 -23.92
CA LEU A 264 -1.79 -1.46 -24.19
C LEU A 264 -3.30 -1.61 -24.41
N THR A 265 -4.08 -0.67 -23.85
CA THR A 265 -5.53 -0.54 -24.06
C THR A 265 -5.88 -0.42 -25.54
N ALA A 266 -5.06 0.33 -26.28
CA ALA A 266 -5.07 0.41 -27.72
C ALA A 266 -3.66 0.09 -28.25
N GLY A 267 -3.48 -1.10 -28.84
CA GLY A 267 -2.28 -1.47 -29.58
C GLY A 267 -2.34 -1.09 -31.07
N LEU A 268 -1.31 -1.43 -31.85
CA LEU A 268 -1.19 -1.09 -33.28
C LEU A 268 -2.39 -1.53 -34.15
N ASN A 269 -3.05 -2.64 -33.80
CA ASN A 269 -4.18 -3.19 -34.57
C ASN A 269 -5.55 -2.61 -34.14
N SER A 270 -5.56 -1.71 -33.17
CA SER A 270 -6.80 -1.15 -32.61
C SER A 270 -7.47 -0.24 -33.62
N LEU A 271 -8.80 -0.24 -33.64
CA LEU A 271 -9.58 0.69 -34.45
C LEU A 271 -9.60 2.06 -33.77
N ILE A 272 -9.05 3.06 -34.46
CA ILE A 272 -8.95 4.45 -33.96
C ILE A 272 -9.92 5.34 -34.74
N ALA A 273 -10.78 6.08 -34.04
CA ALA A 273 -11.56 7.15 -34.65
C ALA A 273 -10.78 8.47 -34.62
N VAL A 274 -10.81 9.27 -35.69
CA VAL A 274 -10.15 10.58 -35.74
C VAL A 274 -11.22 11.67 -35.78
N MET A 275 -11.33 12.43 -34.70
CA MET A 275 -12.31 13.50 -34.57
C MET A 275 -12.00 14.67 -35.52
N PRO A 276 -13.00 15.51 -35.86
CA PRO A 276 -12.78 16.77 -36.56
C PRO A 276 -11.72 17.61 -35.84
N VAL A 277 -10.80 18.21 -36.61
CA VAL A 277 -9.69 18.99 -36.04
C VAL A 277 -10.24 20.22 -35.34
N GLU A 278 -9.91 20.37 -34.06
CA GLU A 278 -10.28 21.54 -33.27
C GLU A 278 -9.40 22.74 -33.68
N ASN A 279 -10.03 23.86 -34.00
CA ASN A 279 -9.33 25.06 -34.43
C ASN A 279 -9.16 26.07 -33.28
N LEU A 280 -7.99 26.06 -32.65
CA LEU A 280 -7.62 27.04 -31.61
C LEU A 280 -6.78 28.20 -32.17
N THR A 281 -6.55 28.25 -33.48
CA THR A 281 -5.72 29.28 -34.12
C THR A 281 -6.29 30.70 -34.06
N GLY A 282 -7.54 30.87 -33.63
CA GLY A 282 -8.22 32.17 -33.58
C GLY A 282 -8.60 32.74 -34.95
N MET A 283 -8.21 32.07 -36.04
CA MET A 283 -8.46 32.46 -37.43
C MET A 283 -9.28 31.36 -38.13
N PRO A 284 -10.08 31.68 -39.16
CA PRO A 284 -10.79 30.67 -39.93
C PRO A 284 -9.80 29.87 -40.79
N ILE A 285 -9.62 28.58 -40.50
CA ILE A 285 -8.69 27.68 -41.20
C ILE A 285 -9.46 26.48 -41.76
N PRO A 286 -9.15 26.00 -42.99
CA PRO A 286 -9.74 24.80 -43.57
C PRO A 286 -9.22 23.52 -42.89
N VAL A 287 -9.74 23.24 -41.70
CA VAL A 287 -9.41 22.09 -40.85
C VAL A 287 -9.62 20.73 -41.52
N GLU A 288 -10.51 20.64 -42.51
CA GLU A 288 -10.73 19.39 -43.26
C GLU A 288 -9.52 18.95 -44.10
N ARG A 289 -8.70 19.90 -44.56
CA ARG A 289 -7.44 19.57 -45.24
C ARG A 289 -6.43 18.98 -44.25
N VAL A 290 -6.39 19.55 -43.04
CA VAL A 290 -5.53 19.13 -41.93
C VAL A 290 -5.89 17.71 -41.49
N LYS A 291 -7.19 17.45 -41.27
CA LYS A 291 -7.72 16.13 -40.90
C LYS A 291 -7.34 15.06 -41.93
N ARG A 292 -7.65 15.29 -43.21
CA ARG A 292 -7.34 14.34 -44.30
C ARG A 292 -5.84 14.03 -44.39
N SER A 293 -5.00 15.04 -44.21
CA SER A 293 -3.54 14.87 -44.18
C SER A 293 -3.08 13.99 -43.01
N ILE A 294 -3.63 14.18 -41.80
CA ILE A 294 -3.33 13.36 -40.62
C ILE A 294 -3.82 11.92 -40.84
N VAL A 295 -5.09 11.73 -41.23
CA VAL A 295 -5.69 10.41 -41.48
C VAL A 295 -4.92 9.65 -42.57
N GLY A 296 -4.55 10.32 -43.66
CA GLY A 296 -3.76 9.72 -44.73
C GLY A 296 -2.38 9.25 -44.27
N SER A 297 -1.71 10.03 -43.42
CA SER A 297 -0.43 9.63 -42.80
C SER A 297 -0.61 8.41 -41.89
N LEU A 298 -1.63 8.42 -41.03
CA LEU A 298 -1.91 7.32 -40.10
C LEU A 298 -2.22 6.00 -40.84
N ARG A 299 -3.04 6.05 -41.89
CA ARG A 299 -3.34 4.88 -42.73
C ARG A 299 -2.09 4.34 -43.43
N ARG A 300 -1.20 5.23 -43.91
CA ARG A 300 0.07 4.84 -44.54
C ARG A 300 1.03 4.15 -43.56
N ILE A 301 1.03 4.58 -42.31
CA ILE A 301 1.80 3.94 -41.22
C ILE A 301 1.25 2.55 -40.88
N GLY A 302 -0.03 2.28 -41.21
CA GLY A 302 -0.68 0.98 -41.00
C GLY A 302 -1.70 0.97 -39.86
N PHE A 303 -2.11 2.14 -39.35
CA PHE A 303 -3.17 2.20 -38.35
C PHE A 303 -4.52 1.86 -38.93
N ASN A 304 -5.33 1.12 -38.16
CA ASN A 304 -6.72 0.85 -38.48
C ASN A 304 -7.57 2.06 -38.08
N ILE A 305 -8.01 2.85 -39.07
CA ILE A 305 -8.76 4.09 -38.83
C ILE A 305 -10.24 3.87 -39.19
N LEU A 306 -11.14 4.30 -38.31
CA LEU A 306 -12.58 4.27 -38.56
C LEU A 306 -12.91 5.09 -39.82
N GLU A 307 -13.80 4.55 -40.64
CA GLU A 307 -14.27 5.25 -41.84
C GLU A 307 -15.02 6.53 -41.50
N GLU A 308 -14.79 7.56 -42.31
CA GLU A 308 -15.24 8.93 -42.03
C GLU A 308 -16.77 9.05 -42.05
N ASP A 309 -17.43 8.36 -42.99
CA ASP A 309 -18.90 8.37 -43.10
C ASP A 309 -19.58 7.68 -41.91
N VAL A 310 -18.95 6.65 -41.34
CA VAL A 310 -19.42 5.96 -40.13
C VAL A 310 -19.33 6.91 -38.94
N LEU A 311 -18.20 7.61 -38.79
CA LEU A 311 -18.02 8.60 -37.72
C LEU A 311 -19.00 9.76 -37.85
N GLU A 312 -19.19 10.33 -39.04
CA GLU A 312 -20.12 11.44 -39.27
C GLU A 312 -21.56 11.06 -38.89
N LYS A 313 -22.06 9.91 -39.38
CA LYS A 313 -23.39 9.40 -39.02
C LYS A 313 -23.54 9.19 -37.51
N PHE A 314 -22.48 8.72 -36.84
CA PHE A 314 -22.46 8.57 -35.39
C PHE A 314 -22.57 9.93 -34.68
N LEU A 315 -21.74 10.91 -35.07
CA LEU A 315 -21.74 12.25 -34.47
C LEU A 315 -23.09 12.96 -34.66
N GLU A 316 -23.71 12.81 -35.84
CA GLU A 316 -25.04 13.35 -36.13
C GLU A 316 -26.11 12.71 -35.25
N ARG A 317 -26.12 11.37 -35.15
CA ARG A 317 -27.08 10.60 -34.35
C ARG A 317 -27.01 10.98 -32.87
N HIS A 318 -25.79 11.07 -32.33
CA HIS A 318 -25.55 11.46 -30.93
C HIS A 318 -25.56 12.98 -30.71
N ARG A 319 -25.82 13.76 -31.77
CA ARG A 319 -25.92 15.23 -31.76
C ARG A 319 -24.70 15.88 -31.11
N VAL A 320 -23.52 15.36 -31.41
CA VAL A 320 -22.25 15.81 -30.83
C VAL A 320 -21.94 17.20 -31.37
N ARG A 321 -21.90 18.18 -30.47
CA ARG A 321 -21.59 19.59 -30.79
C ARG A 321 -20.16 19.99 -30.48
N TYR A 322 -19.55 19.34 -29.48
CA TYR A 322 -18.19 19.61 -29.05
C TYR A 322 -17.30 18.44 -29.45
N THR A 323 -16.29 18.72 -30.26
CA THR A 323 -15.38 17.72 -30.83
C THR A 323 -13.97 17.77 -30.22
N GLY A 324 -13.75 18.61 -29.20
CA GLY A 324 -12.45 18.79 -28.54
C GLY A 324 -12.20 17.89 -27.33
N GLY A 325 -13.09 16.94 -27.01
CA GLY A 325 -12.90 16.00 -25.91
C GLY A 325 -13.90 14.85 -25.94
N LEU A 326 -13.66 13.84 -25.10
CA LEU A 326 -14.49 12.63 -25.02
C LEU A 326 -15.02 12.46 -23.60
N ASN A 327 -16.34 12.36 -23.48
CA ASN A 327 -16.95 11.95 -22.22
C ASN A 327 -17.19 10.42 -22.19
N ARG A 328 -17.34 9.85 -20.99
CA ARG A 328 -17.51 8.42 -20.72
C ARG A 328 -18.73 7.86 -21.45
N ASP A 329 -19.84 8.59 -21.46
CA ASP A 329 -21.09 8.18 -22.11
C ASP A 329 -20.89 8.04 -23.63
N LEU A 330 -20.26 9.03 -24.26
CA LEU A 330 -20.00 9.06 -25.70
C LEU A 330 -18.92 8.06 -26.11
N GLY A 331 -17.86 7.91 -25.31
CA GLY A 331 -16.80 6.91 -25.53
C GLY A 331 -17.37 5.50 -25.52
N LYS A 332 -18.20 5.18 -24.52
CA LYS A 332 -18.90 3.90 -24.43
C LYS A 332 -19.81 3.66 -25.63
N ALA A 333 -20.62 4.64 -26.01
CA ALA A 333 -21.51 4.52 -27.17
C ALA A 333 -20.73 4.29 -28.48
N LEU A 334 -19.60 5.00 -28.67
CA LEU A 334 -18.74 4.81 -29.83
C LEU A 334 -18.15 3.40 -29.85
N GLN A 335 -17.66 2.91 -28.71
CA GLN A 335 -17.14 1.54 -28.61
C GLN A 335 -18.21 0.48 -28.94
N GLU A 336 -19.42 0.62 -28.39
CA GLU A 336 -20.51 -0.35 -28.59
C GLU A 336 -21.04 -0.34 -30.03
N GLU A 337 -21.09 0.82 -30.69
CA GLU A 337 -21.64 0.95 -32.05
C GLU A 337 -20.61 0.67 -33.16
N THR A 338 -19.35 1.06 -32.98
CA THR A 338 -18.33 0.99 -34.05
C THR A 338 -17.17 0.04 -33.74
N GLY A 339 -17.07 -0.47 -32.52
CA GLY A 339 -15.93 -1.28 -32.08
C GLY A 339 -14.63 -0.48 -31.91
N THR A 340 -14.70 0.86 -31.92
CA THR A 340 -13.54 1.73 -31.76
C THR A 340 -12.94 1.56 -30.35
N ASN A 341 -11.61 1.40 -30.26
CA ASN A 341 -10.88 1.22 -29.00
C ASN A 341 -10.34 2.55 -28.44
N ALA A 342 -10.05 3.50 -29.33
CA ALA A 342 -9.53 4.81 -28.96
C ALA A 342 -9.92 5.89 -29.96
N VAL A 343 -9.93 7.13 -29.50
CA VAL A 343 -10.30 8.32 -30.29
C VAL A 343 -9.15 9.30 -30.27
N LEU A 344 -8.72 9.74 -31.46
CA LEU A 344 -7.70 10.75 -31.66
C LEU A 344 -8.35 12.13 -31.82
N PHE A 345 -7.90 13.07 -31.00
CA PHE A 345 -8.30 14.47 -30.98
C PHE A 345 -7.13 15.35 -31.43
N PRO A 346 -7.07 15.69 -32.74
CA PRO A 346 -6.11 16.67 -33.24
C PRO A 346 -6.62 18.10 -32.99
N THR A 347 -5.77 18.96 -32.46
CA THR A 347 -6.07 20.37 -32.20
C THR A 347 -4.96 21.25 -32.79
N LEU A 348 -5.35 22.19 -33.64
CA LEU A 348 -4.44 23.14 -34.31
C LEU A 348 -4.39 24.44 -33.50
N GLU A 349 -3.21 24.78 -32.96
CA GLU A 349 -3.01 25.92 -32.05
C GLU A 349 -2.47 27.16 -32.77
N LEU A 350 -1.59 26.94 -33.76
CA LEU A 350 -0.97 27.99 -34.57
C LEU A 350 -0.87 27.49 -36.02
N SER A 351 -1.16 28.38 -36.95
CA SER A 351 -0.87 28.21 -38.37
C SER A 351 -0.67 29.61 -38.94
N ASP A 352 0.56 29.89 -39.35
CA ASP A 352 0.97 31.13 -39.97
C ASP A 352 1.83 30.81 -41.19
N ASP A 353 1.37 31.24 -42.36
CA ASP A 353 2.04 31.00 -43.62
C ASP A 353 3.01 32.15 -43.98
N ALA A 354 3.06 33.22 -43.19
CA ALA A 354 4.01 34.31 -43.38
C ALA A 354 5.45 33.84 -43.16
N VAL A 355 6.40 34.32 -43.96
CA VAL A 355 7.79 33.86 -43.89
C VAL A 355 8.54 34.46 -42.69
N PRO A 356 9.25 33.66 -41.88
CA PRO A 356 9.24 32.20 -41.84
C PRO A 356 7.92 31.63 -41.27
N PRO A 357 7.34 30.60 -41.91
CA PRO A 357 6.07 30.02 -41.49
C PRO A 357 6.14 29.43 -40.08
N LYS A 358 5.00 29.35 -39.40
CA LYS A 358 4.88 28.78 -38.06
C LYS A 358 3.68 27.86 -37.96
N ILE A 359 3.85 26.76 -37.24
CA ILE A 359 2.78 25.80 -37.01
C ILE A 359 2.87 25.19 -35.61
N ALA A 360 1.72 24.98 -34.97
CA ALA A 360 1.64 24.25 -33.73
C ALA A 360 0.42 23.31 -33.73
N LEU A 361 0.68 22.05 -33.43
CA LEU A 361 -0.28 20.96 -33.42
C LEU A 361 -0.11 20.16 -32.12
N ILE A 362 -1.23 19.91 -31.44
CA ILE A 362 -1.32 18.95 -30.34
C ILE A 362 -2.30 17.85 -30.72
N ALA A 363 -2.01 16.62 -30.31
CA ALA A 363 -2.91 15.50 -30.51
C ALA A 363 -3.01 14.66 -29.24
N ARG A 364 -4.22 14.20 -28.95
CA ARG A 364 -4.54 13.38 -27.78
C ARG A 364 -5.24 12.10 -28.21
N LEU A 365 -4.77 10.96 -27.76
CA LEU A 365 -5.43 9.67 -27.93
C LEU A 365 -6.14 9.33 -26.62
N ILE A 366 -7.45 9.12 -26.69
CA ILE A 366 -8.31 8.86 -25.54
C ILE A 366 -8.95 7.47 -25.70
N SER A 367 -8.98 6.69 -24.63
CA SER A 367 -9.63 5.37 -24.60
C SER A 367 -11.14 5.50 -24.74
N THR A 368 -11.80 4.59 -25.47
CA THR A 368 -13.27 4.50 -25.46
C THR A 368 -13.82 3.64 -24.33
N HIS A 369 -12.95 2.99 -23.57
CA HIS A 369 -13.33 2.17 -22.42
C HIS A 369 -13.71 3.03 -21.20
N ARG A 370 -14.28 2.36 -20.18
CA ARG A 370 -14.99 2.85 -18.97
C ARG A 370 -14.78 4.29 -18.49
N ASN A 371 -13.56 4.82 -18.50
CA ASN A 371 -13.22 6.11 -17.89
C ASN A 371 -12.76 7.21 -18.86
N ALA A 372 -12.74 6.96 -20.18
CA ALA A 372 -12.23 7.91 -21.18
C ALA A 372 -10.79 8.40 -20.84
N ASP A 373 -9.92 7.46 -20.45
CA ASP A 373 -8.57 7.78 -20.01
C ASP A 373 -7.71 8.32 -21.16
N ILE A 374 -6.87 9.31 -20.86
CA ILE A 374 -5.89 9.84 -21.79
C ILE A 374 -4.75 8.82 -21.94
N LEU A 375 -4.68 8.15 -23.09
CA LEU A 375 -3.67 7.13 -23.40
C LEU A 375 -2.34 7.77 -23.80
N TRP A 376 -2.42 8.78 -24.68
CA TRP A 376 -1.25 9.46 -25.22
C TRP A 376 -1.57 10.92 -25.50
N VAL A 377 -0.58 11.78 -25.26
CA VAL A 377 -0.62 13.18 -25.69
C VAL A 377 0.76 13.59 -26.17
N ASP A 378 0.81 14.18 -27.35
CA ASP A 378 2.02 14.89 -27.77
C ASP A 378 1.69 16.12 -28.60
N SER A 379 2.67 17.01 -28.66
CA SER A 379 2.56 18.27 -29.35
C SER A 379 3.87 18.65 -30.03
N THR A 380 3.76 19.44 -31.09
CA THR A 380 4.88 20.04 -31.78
C THR A 380 4.54 21.49 -32.12
N GLY A 381 5.50 22.38 -31.88
CA GLY A 381 5.48 23.76 -32.35
C GLY A 381 6.76 23.97 -33.14
N MET A 382 6.64 24.48 -34.35
CA MET A 382 7.77 24.67 -35.27
C MET A 382 7.64 26.02 -35.95
N ALA A 383 8.76 26.71 -36.11
CA ALA A 383 8.92 27.84 -37.00
C ALA A 383 9.96 27.52 -38.08
N GLY A 384 9.81 28.10 -39.25
CA GLY A 384 10.72 27.92 -40.38
C GLY A 384 12.17 28.32 -40.07
N ASN A 385 12.37 29.16 -39.05
CA ASN A 385 13.66 29.65 -38.57
C ASN A 385 14.12 29.03 -37.24
N ASP A 386 13.59 27.89 -36.82
CA ASP A 386 14.04 27.21 -35.58
C ASP A 386 15.43 26.57 -35.70
N ALA A 387 15.81 26.12 -36.90
CA ALA A 387 17.11 25.49 -37.14
C ALA A 387 17.77 26.03 -38.43
N PRO A 388 18.08 27.34 -38.49
CA PRO A 388 18.57 27.98 -39.72
C PRO A 388 19.94 27.43 -40.16
N GLY A 389 20.74 26.88 -39.24
CA GLY A 389 22.04 26.29 -39.56
C GLY A 389 23.09 27.30 -40.04
N PHE A 390 24.25 26.81 -40.50
CA PHE A 390 25.29 27.66 -41.08
C PHE A 390 24.78 28.24 -42.41
N LEU A 391 24.96 29.55 -42.62
CA LEU A 391 24.49 30.29 -43.81
C LEU A 391 22.97 30.24 -44.06
N LEU A 392 22.14 30.00 -43.03
CA LEU A 392 20.67 29.93 -43.15
C LEU A 392 20.16 28.79 -44.06
N LEU A 393 20.99 27.79 -44.37
CA LEU A 393 20.62 26.66 -45.25
C LEU A 393 19.51 25.76 -44.70
N GLY A 394 19.23 25.82 -43.39
CA GLY A 394 18.17 25.09 -42.72
C GLY A 394 16.86 25.88 -42.57
N LEU A 395 16.79 27.11 -43.11
CA LEU A 395 15.57 27.90 -43.13
C LEU A 395 14.50 27.20 -44.00
N ILE A 396 13.28 27.11 -43.48
CA ILE A 396 12.14 26.54 -44.19
C ILE A 396 11.16 27.68 -44.46
N ASP A 397 11.11 28.13 -45.71
CA ASP A 397 10.18 29.18 -46.13
C ASP A 397 8.84 28.62 -46.66
N ASP A 398 8.80 27.32 -46.99
CA ASP A 398 7.60 26.65 -47.49
C ASP A 398 6.72 26.15 -46.32
N PRO A 399 5.50 26.71 -46.12
CA PRO A 399 4.58 26.26 -45.08
C PRO A 399 4.16 24.79 -45.24
N ALA A 400 4.10 24.27 -46.48
CA ALA A 400 3.72 22.89 -46.73
C ALA A 400 4.79 21.93 -46.18
N LEU A 401 6.07 22.20 -46.44
CA LEU A 401 7.18 21.43 -45.90
C LEU A 401 7.22 21.47 -44.36
N LEU A 402 6.94 22.63 -43.76
CA LEU A 402 6.88 22.76 -42.30
C LEU A 402 5.72 21.92 -41.71
N TRP A 403 4.55 21.94 -42.35
CA TRP A 403 3.41 21.10 -41.98
C TRP A 403 3.74 19.60 -42.07
N GLU A 404 4.42 19.16 -43.13
CA GLU A 404 4.80 17.74 -43.26
C GLU A 404 5.68 17.28 -42.10
N LYS A 405 6.70 18.08 -41.74
CA LYS A 405 7.57 17.81 -40.59
C LYS A 405 6.80 17.78 -39.27
N ALA A 406 5.90 18.75 -39.06
CA ALA A 406 5.07 18.80 -37.86
C ALA A 406 4.15 17.56 -37.74
N ARG A 407 3.47 17.20 -38.84
CA ARG A 407 2.64 16.00 -38.94
C ARG A 407 3.43 14.74 -38.64
N GLU A 408 4.58 14.55 -39.29
CA GLU A 408 5.42 13.37 -39.11
C GLU A 408 5.92 13.24 -37.67
N ARG A 409 6.27 14.36 -37.01
CA ARG A 409 6.68 14.38 -35.60
C ARG A 409 5.58 13.84 -34.69
N VAL A 410 4.34 14.29 -34.88
CA VAL A 410 3.19 13.88 -34.06
C VAL A 410 2.78 12.44 -34.36
N THR A 411 2.65 12.06 -35.64
CA THR A 411 2.26 10.68 -36.01
C THR A 411 3.35 9.65 -35.68
N GLY A 412 4.62 10.04 -35.78
CA GLY A 412 5.75 9.21 -35.38
C GLY A 412 5.79 8.96 -33.86
N SER A 413 5.55 10.01 -33.07
CA SER A 413 5.43 9.88 -31.60
C SER A 413 4.27 8.95 -31.19
N LEU A 414 3.13 9.04 -31.88
CA LEU A 414 2.01 8.13 -31.67
C LEU A 414 2.37 6.67 -32.02
N LEU A 415 3.10 6.45 -33.12
CA LEU A 415 3.60 5.12 -33.51
C LEU A 415 4.56 4.54 -32.47
N GLU A 416 5.50 5.34 -31.97
CA GLU A 416 6.41 4.91 -30.90
C GLU A 416 5.63 4.44 -29.67
N TYR A 417 4.65 5.24 -29.22
CA TYR A 417 3.77 4.89 -28.11
C TYR A 417 3.01 3.57 -28.36
N LEU A 418 2.30 3.46 -29.48
CA LEU A 418 1.47 2.29 -29.80
C LEU A 418 2.31 1.02 -30.05
N SER A 419 3.58 1.18 -30.42
CA SER A 419 4.54 0.07 -30.54
C SER A 419 5.10 -0.41 -29.19
N GLY A 420 4.73 0.22 -28.07
CA GLY A 420 5.21 -0.13 -26.73
C GLY A 420 6.64 0.32 -26.46
N LYS A 421 7.25 1.14 -27.32
CA LYS A 421 8.56 1.75 -27.06
C LYS A 421 8.39 2.82 -25.99
N THR A 422 8.99 2.61 -24.82
CA THR A 422 8.97 3.59 -23.74
C THR A 422 9.69 4.86 -24.19
N THR A 423 8.95 5.93 -24.43
CA THR A 423 9.52 7.26 -24.65
C THR A 423 10.01 7.80 -23.31
N ARG A 424 11.23 7.43 -22.87
CA ARG A 424 11.91 8.18 -21.81
C ARG A 424 12.24 9.54 -22.39
N ASP A 425 11.47 10.56 -22.02
CA ASP A 425 11.76 11.93 -22.42
C ASP A 425 13.02 12.40 -21.66
N ALA A 426 14.16 12.31 -22.35
CA ALA A 426 15.46 12.74 -21.84
C ALA A 426 15.65 14.27 -21.96
N ARG A 427 14.62 15.04 -22.34
CA ARG A 427 14.73 16.49 -22.47
C ARG A 427 14.86 17.15 -21.10
N THR A 428 16.07 17.61 -20.80
CA THR A 428 16.42 18.36 -19.58
C THR A 428 15.59 19.64 -19.47
N VAL A 429 15.16 19.97 -18.25
CA VAL A 429 14.55 21.28 -17.98
C VAL A 429 15.60 22.36 -18.16
N GLU A 430 15.39 23.27 -19.10
CA GLU A 430 16.28 24.41 -19.30
C GLU A 430 16.09 25.43 -18.18
N ARG A 431 17.20 25.92 -17.62
CA ARG A 431 17.19 26.84 -16.47
C ARG A 431 16.37 28.11 -16.72
N ARG A 432 16.33 28.60 -17.97
CA ARG A 432 15.59 29.81 -18.37
C ARG A 432 14.07 29.70 -18.22
N PHE A 433 13.53 28.48 -18.27
CA PHE A 433 12.11 28.21 -18.13
C PHE A 433 11.70 27.89 -16.70
N LEU A 434 12.63 27.93 -15.73
CA LEU A 434 12.27 27.76 -14.34
C LEU A 434 11.25 28.83 -13.93
N PRO A 435 10.21 28.45 -13.16
CA PRO A 435 9.17 29.37 -12.76
C PRO A 435 9.74 30.53 -11.95
N LYS A 436 9.24 31.74 -12.21
CA LYS A 436 9.69 32.96 -11.52
C LYS A 436 9.27 32.96 -10.05
N SER A 437 8.09 32.41 -9.76
CA SER A 437 7.65 32.11 -8.40
C SER A 437 7.00 30.73 -8.32
N PHE A 438 7.21 30.07 -7.18
CA PHE A 438 6.74 28.71 -6.93
C PHE A 438 6.53 28.49 -5.44
N HIS A 439 5.42 27.82 -5.10
CA HIS A 439 5.16 27.30 -3.77
C HIS A 439 4.47 25.94 -3.89
N GLY A 440 4.90 24.95 -3.10
CA GLY A 440 4.34 23.60 -3.14
C GLY A 440 4.44 22.91 -1.78
N VAL A 441 3.37 22.22 -1.40
CA VAL A 441 3.28 21.37 -0.20
C VAL A 441 2.75 20.01 -0.65
N PRO A 442 3.24 18.89 -0.07
CA PRO A 442 2.74 17.57 -0.43
C PRO A 442 1.23 17.44 -0.16
N PRO A 443 0.42 17.02 -1.16
CA PRO A 443 -1.02 16.82 -0.97
C PRO A 443 -1.30 15.60 -0.07
N LYS A 444 -2.45 15.60 0.62
CA LYS A 444 -2.80 14.48 1.51
C LYS A 444 -3.34 13.29 0.71
N VAL A 445 -2.49 12.30 0.47
CA VAL A 445 -2.88 11.02 -0.15
C VAL A 445 -3.79 10.22 0.81
N ALA A 446 -4.90 9.67 0.30
CA ALA A 446 -5.74 8.75 1.07
C ALA A 446 -5.02 7.42 1.30
N ALA A 447 -5.20 6.80 2.48
CA ALA A 447 -4.58 5.51 2.79
C ALA A 447 -4.98 4.45 1.74
N GLY A 448 -3.99 3.81 1.11
CA GLY A 448 -4.18 2.78 0.08
C GLY A 448 -4.33 3.29 -1.36
N LYS A 449 -4.24 4.60 -1.63
CA LYS A 449 -4.29 5.14 -3.00
C LYS A 449 -2.88 5.37 -3.55
N GLU A 450 -2.51 4.65 -4.62
CA GLU A 450 -1.16 4.72 -5.23
C GLU A 450 -0.94 5.94 -6.14
N THR A 451 -2.01 6.54 -6.68
CA THR A 451 -1.95 7.66 -7.65
C THR A 451 -3.00 8.73 -7.33
N LEU A 452 -2.64 10.00 -7.55
CA LEU A 452 -3.54 11.15 -7.37
C LEU A 452 -4.28 11.42 -8.68
N SER A 453 -5.56 11.74 -8.60
CA SER A 453 -6.38 12.15 -9.74
C SER A 453 -6.53 13.66 -9.79
N ILE A 454 -6.39 14.25 -10.98
CA ILE A 454 -6.43 15.70 -11.19
C ILE A 454 -7.40 16.09 -12.30
N ALA A 455 -8.31 17.02 -12.02
CA ALA A 455 -9.11 17.69 -13.04
C ALA A 455 -8.44 19.00 -13.46
N VAL A 456 -8.16 19.18 -14.75
CA VAL A 456 -7.66 20.45 -15.29
C VAL A 456 -8.83 21.26 -15.82
N LEU A 457 -9.07 22.41 -15.18
CA LEU A 457 -10.12 23.34 -15.59
C LEU A 457 -9.66 24.21 -16.76
N PRO A 458 -10.59 24.74 -17.57
CA PRO A 458 -10.28 25.76 -18.55
C PRO A 458 -9.61 26.96 -17.86
N PHE A 459 -8.47 27.42 -18.39
CA PHE A 459 -7.79 28.55 -17.78
C PHE A 459 -8.53 29.83 -18.13
N ARG A 460 -8.58 30.75 -17.18
CA ARG A 460 -9.07 32.10 -17.43
C ARG A 460 -8.11 32.81 -18.38
N ASN A 461 -8.65 33.39 -19.43
CA ASN A 461 -7.87 34.06 -20.45
C ASN A 461 -8.00 35.58 -20.32
N GLU A 462 -6.92 36.25 -19.93
CA GLU A 462 -6.82 37.72 -19.89
C GLU A 462 -5.93 38.27 -21.01
N SER A 463 -5.37 37.39 -21.83
CA SER A 463 -4.57 37.77 -22.98
C SER A 463 -5.43 38.23 -24.15
N THR A 464 -4.80 38.90 -25.12
CA THR A 464 -5.45 39.30 -26.39
C THR A 464 -5.76 38.11 -27.30
N ARG A 465 -5.17 36.93 -27.03
CA ARG A 465 -5.30 35.73 -27.84
C ARG A 465 -6.52 34.92 -27.42
N ARG A 466 -7.58 34.91 -28.24
CA ARG A 466 -8.91 34.32 -27.93
C ARG A 466 -8.92 32.97 -27.19
N ASN A 467 -8.09 32.01 -27.62
CA ASN A 467 -8.11 30.63 -27.10
C ASN A 467 -6.90 30.28 -26.20
N ALA A 468 -6.14 31.27 -25.71
CA ALA A 468 -4.92 31.02 -24.96
C ALA A 468 -5.14 30.19 -23.68
N GLY A 469 -6.30 30.35 -23.03
CA GLY A 469 -6.66 29.56 -21.85
C GLY A 469 -6.78 28.06 -22.13
N GLU A 470 -7.42 27.69 -23.24
CA GLU A 470 -7.54 26.29 -23.67
C GLU A 470 -6.19 25.71 -24.11
N ILE A 471 -5.40 26.48 -24.86
CA ILE A 471 -4.05 26.08 -25.30
C ILE A 471 -3.15 25.80 -24.08
N MET A 472 -3.12 26.71 -23.10
CA MET A 472 -2.31 26.51 -21.89
C MET A 472 -2.77 25.31 -21.08
N ALA A 473 -4.09 25.09 -20.93
CA ALA A 473 -4.61 23.91 -20.25
C ALA A 473 -4.14 22.61 -20.95
N LEU A 474 -4.13 22.56 -22.28
CA LEU A 474 -3.64 21.42 -23.05
C LEU A 474 -2.15 21.15 -22.86
N HIS A 475 -1.32 22.20 -22.76
CA HIS A 475 0.10 22.05 -22.41
C HIS A 475 0.28 21.44 -21.02
N PHE A 476 -0.49 21.88 -20.03
CA PHE A 476 -0.46 21.27 -18.69
C PHE A 476 -0.93 19.82 -18.71
N ILE A 477 -2.04 19.51 -19.40
CA ILE A 477 -2.53 18.15 -19.56
C ILE A 477 -1.46 17.26 -20.19
N ARG A 478 -0.77 17.72 -21.24
CA ARG A 478 0.32 16.99 -21.89
C ARG A 478 1.43 16.66 -20.90
N GLU A 479 1.97 17.66 -20.20
CA GLU A 479 3.11 17.43 -19.30
C GLU A 479 2.69 16.61 -18.06
N LEU A 480 1.49 16.82 -17.51
CA LEU A 480 0.95 16.04 -16.40
C LEU A 480 0.74 14.56 -16.79
N SER A 481 0.17 14.30 -17.97
CA SER A 481 -0.09 12.92 -18.45
C SER A 481 1.20 12.13 -18.69
N ARG A 482 2.34 12.82 -18.91
CA ARG A 482 3.66 12.18 -19.09
C ARG A 482 4.34 11.80 -17.78
N THR A 483 3.90 12.33 -16.64
CA THR A 483 4.51 12.06 -15.32
C THR A 483 4.30 10.62 -14.84
N GLY A 484 3.15 10.01 -15.20
CA GLY A 484 2.75 8.66 -14.81
C GLY A 484 2.29 8.50 -13.35
N ASN A 485 2.48 9.52 -12.49
CA ASN A 485 2.11 9.47 -11.07
C ASN A 485 0.78 10.17 -10.76
N ILE A 486 0.26 10.93 -11.72
CA ILE A 486 -0.99 11.70 -11.59
C ILE A 486 -1.92 11.31 -12.75
N ASP A 487 -3.14 10.92 -12.40
CA ASP A 487 -4.20 10.55 -13.32
C ASP A 487 -4.97 11.80 -13.76
N VAL A 488 -4.79 12.21 -15.02
CA VAL A 488 -5.39 13.44 -15.55
C VAL A 488 -6.76 13.11 -16.12
N VAL A 489 -7.80 13.70 -15.54
CA VAL A 489 -9.17 13.58 -16.06
C VAL A 489 -9.27 14.31 -17.39
N GLU A 490 -9.92 13.66 -18.36
CA GLU A 490 -10.09 14.19 -19.70
C GLU A 490 -10.94 15.49 -19.69
N PRO A 491 -10.53 16.57 -20.39
CA PRO A 491 -11.21 17.87 -20.32
C PRO A 491 -12.67 17.91 -20.83
N GLY A 492 -13.07 17.05 -21.75
CA GLY A 492 -14.45 16.77 -22.13
C GLY A 492 -15.32 16.19 -20.99
N GLU A 493 -14.78 15.32 -20.13
CA GLU A 493 -15.45 14.91 -18.88
C GLU A 493 -15.64 16.11 -17.95
N VAL A 494 -14.56 16.87 -17.71
CA VAL A 494 -14.60 18.09 -16.89
C VAL A 494 -15.63 19.08 -17.43
N ARG A 495 -15.62 19.32 -18.74
CA ARG A 495 -16.56 20.21 -19.42
C ARG A 495 -18.00 19.73 -19.28
N GLN A 496 -18.26 18.43 -19.39
CA GLN A 496 -19.61 17.88 -19.24
C GLN A 496 -20.17 18.17 -17.85
N VAL A 497 -19.35 18.01 -16.80
CA VAL A 497 -19.74 18.33 -15.42
C VAL A 497 -20.02 19.82 -15.26
N LEU A 498 -19.13 20.69 -15.76
CA LEU A 498 -19.32 22.15 -15.70
C LEU A 498 -20.60 22.62 -16.44
N LEU A 499 -20.91 22.02 -17.58
CA LEU A 499 -22.13 22.32 -18.34
C LEU A 499 -23.39 21.83 -17.63
N ARG A 500 -23.38 20.61 -17.08
CA ARG A 500 -24.50 20.05 -16.31
C ARG A 500 -24.80 20.88 -15.06
N SER A 501 -23.75 21.39 -14.40
CA SER A 501 -23.88 22.24 -13.20
C SER A 501 -24.17 23.71 -13.51
N ARG A 502 -24.26 24.11 -14.79
CA ARG A 502 -24.45 25.50 -15.25
C ARG A 502 -23.42 26.47 -14.66
N THR A 503 -22.20 25.99 -14.43
CA THR A 503 -21.15 26.78 -13.81
C THR A 503 -20.47 27.66 -14.86
N ILE A 504 -20.58 28.99 -14.71
CA ILE A 504 -19.83 29.97 -15.51
C ILE A 504 -18.63 30.42 -14.69
N MET A 505 -17.42 30.22 -15.22
CA MET A 505 -16.16 30.51 -14.51
C MET A 505 -15.68 31.93 -14.81
N GLU A 506 -16.31 32.96 -14.25
CA GLU A 506 -15.84 34.34 -14.44
C GLU A 506 -14.72 34.73 -13.45
N GLY A 507 -14.65 34.10 -12.27
CA GLY A 507 -13.79 34.54 -11.14
C GLY A 507 -12.74 33.55 -10.63
N GLY A 508 -12.58 32.38 -11.26
CA GLY A 508 -11.75 31.27 -10.75
C GLY A 508 -12.58 30.20 -10.01
N LEU A 509 -11.91 29.24 -9.38
CA LEU A 509 -12.54 28.12 -8.70
C LEU A 509 -13.06 28.51 -7.31
N SER A 510 -14.38 28.51 -7.12
CA SER A 510 -14.99 28.63 -5.80
C SER A 510 -15.03 27.28 -5.06
N LEU A 511 -15.03 27.29 -3.73
CA LEU A 511 -15.12 26.06 -2.93
C LEU A 511 -16.34 25.18 -3.28
N PRO A 512 -17.56 25.74 -3.49
CA PRO A 512 -18.70 24.92 -3.90
C PRO A 512 -18.52 24.24 -5.25
N GLN A 513 -17.84 24.91 -6.20
CA GLN A 513 -17.55 24.32 -7.51
C GLN A 513 -16.50 23.21 -7.40
N ALA A 514 -15.52 23.37 -6.51
CA ALA A 514 -14.53 22.35 -6.22
C ALA A 514 -15.21 21.11 -5.62
N ASP A 515 -16.10 21.28 -4.63
CA ASP A 515 -16.87 20.18 -4.03
C ASP A 515 -17.71 19.45 -5.09
N LEU A 516 -18.40 20.17 -5.98
CA LEU A 516 -19.16 19.57 -7.09
C LEU A 516 -18.29 18.72 -8.02
N LEU A 517 -17.07 19.17 -8.33
CA LEU A 517 -16.13 18.42 -9.17
C LEU A 517 -15.62 17.17 -8.46
N HIS A 518 -15.32 17.26 -7.16
CA HIS A 518 -14.94 16.12 -6.35
C HIS A 518 -16.05 15.07 -6.29
N ASP A 519 -17.30 15.48 -6.05
CA ASP A 519 -18.44 14.57 -5.98
C ASP A 519 -18.75 13.92 -7.34
N ALA A 520 -18.66 14.69 -8.44
CA ALA A 520 -19.00 14.18 -9.77
C ALA A 520 -17.90 13.34 -10.41
N LEU A 521 -16.62 13.71 -10.23
CA LEU A 521 -15.48 13.08 -10.91
C LEU A 521 -14.63 12.20 -9.99
N GLY A 522 -14.78 12.33 -8.66
CA GLY A 522 -13.96 11.61 -7.68
C GLY A 522 -12.50 12.08 -7.63
N VAL A 523 -12.22 13.31 -8.05
CA VAL A 523 -10.85 13.84 -8.18
C VAL A 523 -10.24 14.27 -6.85
N ASP A 524 -8.95 13.99 -6.65
CA ASP A 524 -8.22 14.41 -5.45
C ASP A 524 -7.75 15.86 -5.56
N LEU A 525 -7.43 16.29 -6.78
CA LEU A 525 -6.84 17.58 -7.08
C LEU A 525 -7.64 18.31 -8.16
N VAL A 526 -7.70 19.64 -8.07
CA VAL A 526 -8.24 20.49 -9.12
C VAL A 526 -7.19 21.52 -9.53
N PHE A 527 -6.86 21.53 -10.83
CA PHE A 527 -5.89 22.41 -11.44
C PHE A 527 -6.61 23.56 -12.16
N THR A 528 -6.20 24.79 -11.89
CA THR A 528 -6.71 25.98 -12.57
C THR A 528 -5.59 26.98 -12.81
N GLY A 529 -5.78 27.89 -13.75
CA GLY A 529 -4.83 28.95 -13.99
C GLY A 529 -5.45 30.15 -14.69
N ILE A 530 -4.63 31.18 -14.82
CA ILE A 530 -4.91 32.38 -15.58
C ILE A 530 -3.80 32.51 -16.61
N VAL A 531 -4.11 33.00 -17.81
CA VAL A 531 -3.15 33.34 -18.87
C VAL A 531 -3.20 34.85 -19.07
N MET A 532 -2.11 35.54 -18.79
CA MET A 532 -2.00 37.00 -18.84
C MET A 532 -1.52 37.42 -20.23
N GLU A 533 -0.51 36.72 -20.76
CA GLU A 533 0.07 37.01 -22.06
C GLU A 533 0.30 35.70 -22.83
N TYR A 534 -0.11 35.67 -24.09
CA TYR A 534 0.18 34.59 -25.02
C TYR A 534 0.24 35.18 -26.43
N GLN A 535 1.45 35.46 -26.90
CA GLN A 535 1.67 36.18 -28.15
C GLN A 535 2.59 35.38 -29.06
N ASP A 536 2.09 35.13 -30.27
CA ASP A 536 2.85 34.67 -31.42
C ASP A 536 2.82 35.79 -32.46
N ASN A 537 3.97 36.41 -32.72
CA ASN A 537 4.05 37.42 -33.76
C ASN A 537 4.04 36.77 -35.15
N ILE A 538 3.42 37.46 -36.10
CA ILE A 538 3.32 37.00 -37.50
C ILE A 538 4.70 37.04 -38.15
N GLY A 539 5.07 35.94 -38.82
CA GLY A 539 6.37 35.79 -39.47
C GLY A 539 7.55 35.93 -38.50
N GLY A 540 8.66 36.51 -38.97
CA GLY A 540 9.95 36.50 -38.26
C GLY A 540 10.19 37.67 -37.31
N VAL A 541 9.25 38.62 -37.23
CA VAL A 541 9.44 39.89 -36.52
C VAL A 541 8.80 39.82 -35.14
N GLY A 542 9.59 40.12 -34.10
CA GLY A 542 9.14 40.11 -32.70
C GLY A 542 9.29 38.74 -32.02
N ASN A 543 9.46 38.75 -30.70
CA ASN A 543 9.65 37.53 -29.91
C ASN A 543 8.32 37.04 -29.35
N PRO A 544 8.07 35.72 -29.33
CA PRO A 544 6.89 35.18 -28.67
C PRO A 544 6.96 35.47 -27.16
N LYS A 545 5.81 35.72 -26.54
CA LYS A 545 5.69 35.99 -25.11
C LYS A 545 4.64 35.10 -24.48
N VAL A 546 4.96 34.55 -23.32
CA VAL A 546 4.02 33.73 -22.53
C VAL A 546 4.12 34.13 -21.07
N GLU A 547 2.96 34.42 -20.48
CA GLU A 547 2.82 34.67 -19.05
C GLU A 547 1.57 33.98 -18.51
N PHE A 548 1.76 33.19 -17.46
CA PHE A 548 0.67 32.48 -16.79
C PHE A 548 0.89 32.40 -15.28
N SER A 549 -0.22 32.20 -14.58
CA SER A 549 -0.23 31.72 -13.20
C SER A 549 -1.10 30.48 -13.09
N ALA A 550 -0.64 29.49 -12.34
CA ALA A 550 -1.29 28.20 -12.20
C ALA A 550 -1.33 27.77 -10.73
N ARG A 551 -2.39 27.08 -10.34
CA ARG A 551 -2.66 26.67 -8.95
C ARG A 551 -3.30 25.28 -8.92
N VAL A 552 -2.97 24.49 -7.91
CA VAL A 552 -3.60 23.21 -7.61
C VAL A 552 -4.23 23.25 -6.23
N PHE A 553 -5.50 22.86 -6.18
CA PHE A 553 -6.29 22.73 -4.96
C PHE A 553 -6.39 21.25 -4.59
N ASP A 554 -6.13 20.93 -3.32
CA ASP A 554 -6.38 19.61 -2.73
C ASP A 554 -7.81 19.57 -2.19
N MET A 555 -8.61 18.66 -2.72
CA MET A 555 -10.03 18.54 -2.38
C MET A 555 -10.28 18.06 -0.95
N LYS A 556 -9.32 17.33 -0.37
CA LYS A 556 -9.43 16.80 1.00
C LYS A 556 -9.12 17.88 2.03
N THR A 557 -8.08 18.69 1.79
CA THR A 557 -7.69 19.76 2.72
C THR A 557 -8.38 21.09 2.43
N ARG A 558 -8.98 21.25 1.23
CA ARG A 558 -9.58 22.49 0.72
C ARG A 558 -8.58 23.64 0.68
N GLN A 559 -7.32 23.33 0.39
CA GLN A 559 -6.21 24.29 0.37
C GLN A 559 -5.47 24.24 -0.96
N ILE A 560 -4.82 25.36 -1.29
CA ILE A 560 -3.87 25.42 -2.41
C ILE A 560 -2.61 24.69 -1.96
N VAL A 561 -2.36 23.53 -2.54
CA VAL A 561 -1.15 22.73 -2.29
C VAL A 561 -0.02 23.10 -3.23
N TRP A 562 -0.33 23.79 -4.33
CA TRP A 562 0.68 24.22 -5.29
C TRP A 562 0.29 25.49 -6.01
N SER A 563 1.27 26.35 -6.26
CA SER A 563 1.11 27.50 -7.14
C SER A 563 2.41 27.83 -7.85
N SER A 564 2.29 28.35 -9.07
CA SER A 564 3.42 28.84 -9.83
C SER A 564 3.01 30.02 -10.71
N ALA A 565 3.86 31.03 -10.81
CA ALA A 565 3.75 32.06 -11.82
C ALA A 565 5.05 32.14 -12.63
N SER A 566 4.90 32.26 -13.95
CA SER A 566 6.03 32.33 -14.87
C SER A 566 5.72 33.28 -16.02
N HIS A 567 6.75 34.00 -16.44
CA HIS A 567 6.76 34.93 -17.57
C HIS A 567 8.08 34.75 -18.31
N ASN A 568 8.05 34.61 -19.62
CA ASN A 568 9.25 34.53 -20.45
C ASN A 568 9.01 35.15 -21.83
N GLU A 569 10.10 35.60 -22.46
CA GLU A 569 10.14 36.01 -23.87
C GLU A 569 11.08 35.11 -24.71
N GLY A 570 10.80 34.99 -26.00
CA GLY A 570 11.48 34.03 -26.90
C GLY A 570 12.99 34.21 -27.07
N ASP A 571 13.53 35.36 -26.68
CA ASP A 571 14.97 35.66 -26.64
C ASP A 571 15.62 35.51 -25.26
N ASP A 572 14.88 35.04 -24.25
CA ASP A 572 15.43 34.71 -22.95
C ASP A 572 16.51 33.62 -23.05
N GLY A 573 17.72 33.95 -22.59
CA GLY A 573 18.85 33.01 -22.56
C GLY A 573 19.47 32.71 -23.92
N VAL A 574 19.26 33.57 -24.92
CA VAL A 574 19.90 33.48 -26.24
C VAL A 574 21.37 33.82 -26.17
N PHE A 575 22.21 33.01 -26.81
CA PHE A 575 23.65 33.22 -26.98
C PHE A 575 23.97 33.64 -28.44
N PHE A 576 25.26 33.82 -28.75
CA PHE A 576 25.72 34.21 -30.09
C PHE A 576 25.03 33.42 -31.22
N PHE A 577 24.71 34.11 -32.33
CA PHE A 577 24.03 33.56 -33.52
C PHE A 577 22.60 33.04 -33.32
N ASN A 578 21.80 33.67 -32.46
CA ASN A 578 20.43 33.24 -32.14
C ASN A 578 20.35 31.83 -31.53
N LEU A 579 21.48 31.29 -31.05
CA LEU A 579 21.52 29.97 -30.46
C LEU A 579 20.72 29.98 -29.15
N GLY A 580 19.71 29.13 -29.10
CA GLY A 580 18.75 29.06 -28.00
C GLY A 580 17.46 29.84 -28.24
N LYS A 581 17.31 30.64 -29.30
CA LYS A 581 16.07 31.40 -29.53
C LYS A 581 14.88 30.47 -29.73
N VAL A 582 13.74 30.80 -29.12
CA VAL A 582 12.47 30.09 -29.32
C VAL A 582 11.53 31.00 -30.11
N ASN A 583 11.09 30.53 -31.28
CA ASN A 583 10.36 31.37 -32.24
C ASN A 583 8.83 31.22 -32.17
N THR A 584 8.33 30.30 -31.34
CA THR A 584 6.90 30.04 -31.13
C THR A 584 6.52 30.11 -29.64
N ALA A 585 5.35 30.66 -29.35
CA ALA A 585 4.76 30.66 -28.01
C ALA A 585 4.43 29.23 -27.57
N HIS A 586 4.15 28.31 -28.50
CA HIS A 586 4.05 26.88 -28.22
C HIS A 586 5.33 26.31 -27.60
N GLY A 587 6.50 26.60 -28.21
CA GLY A 587 7.79 26.16 -27.70
C GLY A 587 8.07 26.71 -26.30
N MET A 588 7.74 28.00 -26.09
CA MET A 588 7.84 28.70 -24.80
C MET A 588 6.95 28.05 -23.74
N ALA A 589 5.65 27.92 -24.04
CA ALA A 589 4.67 27.31 -23.15
C ALA A 589 5.06 25.87 -22.81
N SER A 590 5.48 25.07 -23.79
CA SER A 590 5.94 23.69 -23.53
C SER A 590 7.15 23.65 -22.59
N GLY A 591 8.11 24.55 -22.74
CA GLY A 591 9.29 24.63 -21.87
C GLY A 591 8.94 25.08 -20.43
N MET A 592 8.17 26.17 -20.32
CA MET A 592 7.74 26.75 -19.04
C MET A 592 6.83 25.79 -18.25
N VAL A 593 5.86 25.16 -18.92
CA VAL A 593 4.94 24.20 -18.29
C VAL A 593 5.70 22.96 -17.83
N ARG A 594 6.64 22.43 -18.63
CA ARG A 594 7.49 21.30 -18.21
C ARG A 594 8.26 21.62 -16.93
N ALA A 595 8.86 22.82 -16.87
CA ALA A 595 9.60 23.25 -15.68
C ALA A 595 8.70 23.38 -14.45
N ALA A 596 7.49 23.95 -14.62
CA ALA A 596 6.51 24.10 -13.55
C ALA A 596 6.02 22.73 -13.03
N VAL A 597 5.66 21.81 -13.92
CA VAL A 597 5.19 20.45 -13.57
C VAL A 597 6.30 19.66 -12.89
N ARG A 598 7.56 19.76 -13.36
CA ARG A 598 8.71 19.12 -12.70
C ARG A 598 8.91 19.60 -11.27
N LYS A 599 8.73 20.90 -11.01
CA LYS A 599 8.78 21.44 -9.65
C LYS A 599 7.58 20.97 -8.81
N MET A 600 6.40 20.85 -9.41
CA MET A 600 5.23 20.26 -8.77
C MET A 600 5.48 18.82 -8.34
N GLU A 601 6.02 17.98 -9.23
CA GLU A 601 6.38 16.58 -8.92
C GLU A 601 7.34 16.50 -7.74
N ALA A 602 8.37 17.36 -7.70
CA ALA A 602 9.32 17.39 -6.60
C ALA A 602 8.64 17.75 -5.26
N ALA A 603 7.75 18.74 -5.26
CA ALA A 603 7.00 19.13 -4.06
C ALA A 603 5.98 18.08 -3.61
N PHE A 604 5.51 17.20 -4.50
CA PHE A 604 4.54 16.16 -4.17
C PHE A 604 5.20 14.86 -3.65
N LYS A 605 6.53 14.75 -3.68
CA LYS A 605 7.24 13.62 -3.08
C LYS A 605 7.32 13.78 -1.55
N PRO A 606 6.90 12.78 -0.76
CA PRO A 606 7.09 12.83 0.69
C PRO A 606 8.57 12.67 1.04
N GLY A 607 9.19 13.69 1.66
CA GLY A 607 10.51 13.57 2.30
C GLY A 607 11.61 14.57 1.89
N GLU A 608 11.36 15.52 0.99
CA GLU A 608 12.33 16.60 0.72
C GLU A 608 11.78 17.94 1.21
N ASP A 609 12.22 18.36 2.40
CA ASP A 609 12.09 19.74 2.88
C ASP A 609 12.75 20.67 1.87
N HIS A 610 11.94 21.30 1.02
CA HIS A 610 12.39 22.36 0.14
C HIS A 610 12.33 23.69 0.91
N PRO A 611 13.42 24.46 1.00
CA PRO A 611 13.41 25.73 1.72
C PRO A 611 12.42 26.69 1.06
N ALA A 612 11.53 27.24 1.89
CA ALA A 612 10.59 28.28 1.50
C ALA A 612 11.35 29.45 0.84
N ALA A 613 11.01 29.78 -0.40
CA ALA A 613 11.55 30.97 -1.07
C ALA A 613 11.02 32.23 -0.39
N ALA A 614 11.91 33.21 -0.23
CA ALA A 614 11.74 34.42 0.55
C ALA A 614 10.57 35.32 0.11
N ASN A 615 9.88 35.87 1.11
CA ASN A 615 8.88 36.94 0.97
C ASN A 615 9.43 38.13 0.16
N PRO A 616 8.74 38.62 -0.87
CA PRO A 616 9.00 39.93 -1.44
C PRO A 616 8.25 40.98 -0.61
N SER A 617 8.86 41.38 0.50
CA SER A 617 8.49 42.61 1.21
C SER A 617 9.75 43.40 1.50
N GLY A 618 10.10 44.26 0.55
CA GLY A 618 11.23 45.16 0.61
C GLY A 618 10.99 46.33 -0.32
N VAL A 619 10.25 47.32 0.18
CA VAL A 619 10.09 48.66 -0.40
C VAL A 619 11.47 49.28 -0.63
N ARG A 620 11.71 49.77 -1.85
CA ARG A 620 12.29 51.09 -2.09
C ARG A 620 11.98 51.58 -3.50
#